data_AF-A0A6I7X714-F1
#
_entry.id   AF-A0A6I7X714-F1
#
_cell.length_a   1.000
_cell.length_b   1.000
_cell.length_c   1.000
_cell.angle_alpha   90.00
_cell.angle_beta   90.00
_cell.angle_gamma   90.00
#
_symmetry.space_group_name_H-M   'P 1'
#
loop_
_entity.id
_entity.type
_entity.pdbx_description
1 polymer ?
#
loop_
_entity_poly.entity_id
_entity_poly.type
_entity_poly.pdbx_seq_one_letter_code
_entity_poly.pdbx_strand_id
1 'polypeptide(L)'
;MSDCKLQQWLSWAEWVVQHFHRSSSAVEGRNGFLSKMYHNGRGISESRLKALTVIHNYGLKRQDGTTAAQRFFEQDFPDLFSWILGQMGELPLPRKGRPKVVLDPLKSLGVPA
;
A
#
# COMPACT_ATOMS: atom_id res chain seq x y z
N MET A 1 0.23 -30.80 34.53
CA MET A 1 1.23 -30.07 33.72
C MET A 1 2.48 -29.93 34.58
N SER A 2 3.68 -30.20 34.07
CA SER A 2 4.90 -30.08 34.87
C SER A 2 5.17 -28.61 35.21
N ASP A 3 5.62 -28.32 36.44
CA ASP A 3 5.89 -26.95 36.92
C ASP A 3 6.88 -26.18 36.03
N CYS A 4 7.82 -26.90 35.41
CA CYS A 4 8.75 -26.34 34.43
C CYS A 4 8.02 -25.74 33.19
N LYS A 5 6.96 -26.39 32.69
CA LYS A 5 6.17 -25.85 31.58
C LYS A 5 5.39 -24.62 32.02
N LEU A 6 4.82 -24.63 33.22
CA LEU A 6 4.09 -23.47 33.74
C LEU A 6 5.01 -22.25 33.85
N GLN A 7 6.21 -22.42 34.41
CA GLN A 7 7.20 -21.35 34.52
C GLN A 7 7.59 -20.78 33.16
N GLN A 8 7.80 -21.65 32.17
CA GLN A 8 8.12 -21.24 30.81
C GLN A 8 7.02 -20.37 30.19
N TRP A 9 5.75 -20.75 30.36
CA TRP A 9 4.61 -19.97 29.86
C TRP A 9 4.48 -18.61 30.57
N LEU A 10 4.74 -18.57 31.87
CA LEU A 10 4.72 -17.31 32.65
C LEU A 10 5.81 -16.36 32.20
N SER A 11 7.06 -16.83 32.07
CA SER A 11 8.15 -16.00 31.56
C SER A 11 7.92 -15.52 30.13
N TRP A 12 7.32 -16.36 29.28
CA TRP A 12 6.92 -15.95 27.94
C TRP A 12 5.82 -14.88 27.96
N ALA A 13 4.79 -15.05 28.80
CA ALA A 13 3.71 -14.08 28.94
C ALA A 13 4.22 -12.73 29.45
N GLU A 14 5.10 -12.73 30.46
CA GLU A 14 5.75 -11.51 30.97
C GLU A 14 6.55 -10.82 29.86
N TRP A 15 7.34 -11.57 29.09
CA TRP A 15 8.09 -11.04 27.97
C TRP A 15 7.16 -10.39 26.92
N VAL A 16 6.08 -11.07 26.54
CA VAL A 16 5.13 -10.55 25.54
C VAL A 16 4.46 -9.26 26.04
N VAL A 17 4.00 -9.22 27.28
CA VAL A 17 3.31 -8.04 27.84
C VAL A 17 4.25 -6.83 27.94
N GLN A 18 5.53 -7.05 28.26
CA GLN A 18 6.53 -5.97 28.32
C GLN A 18 6.87 -5.40 26.92
N HIS A 19 6.78 -6.21 25.86
CA HIS A 19 7.17 -5.79 24.51
C HIS A 19 5.99 -5.33 23.65
N PHE A 20 4.77 -5.83 23.89
CA PHE A 20 3.58 -5.54 23.11
C PHE A 20 2.50 -4.89 23.96
N HIS A 21 2.74 -3.63 24.33
CA HIS A 21 1.81 -2.86 25.13
C HIS A 21 0.69 -2.27 24.26
N ARG A 22 -0.59 -2.50 24.58
CA ARG A 22 -1.70 -2.04 23.72
C ARG A 22 -1.70 -0.52 23.46
N SER A 23 -1.15 0.29 24.36
CA SER A 23 -1.02 1.74 24.16
C SER A 23 0.07 2.14 23.16
N SER A 24 1.03 1.27 22.82
CA SER A 24 2.05 1.55 21.79
C SER A 24 1.54 1.31 20.37
N SER A 25 0.44 0.57 20.20
CA SER A 25 -0.08 0.17 18.89
C SER A 25 -0.29 1.34 17.90
N ALA A 26 -0.83 2.47 18.36
CA ALA A 26 -1.02 3.66 17.52
C ALA A 26 0.32 4.30 17.09
N VAL A 27 1.31 4.27 17.97
CA VAL A 27 2.67 4.80 17.71
C VAL A 27 3.42 3.86 16.77
N GLU A 28 3.30 2.55 16.96
CA GLU A 28 3.87 1.52 16.08
C GLU A 28 3.29 1.59 14.67
N GLY A 29 1.98 1.79 14.54
CA GLY A 29 1.33 2.01 13.25
C GLY A 29 1.86 3.25 12.54
N ARG A 30 1.99 4.37 13.25
CA ARG A 30 2.59 5.61 12.71
C ARG A 30 4.05 5.41 12.32
N ASN A 31 4.85 4.75 13.16
CA ASN A 31 6.26 4.48 12.88
C ASN A 31 6.42 3.54 11.68
N GLY A 32 5.56 2.54 11.55
CA GLY A 32 5.50 1.66 10.38
C GLY A 32 5.16 2.43 9.10
N PHE A 33 4.17 3.33 9.16
CA PHE A 33 3.85 4.21 8.04
C PHE A 33 5.03 5.10 7.63
N LEU A 34 5.67 5.77 8.60
CA LEU A 34 6.84 6.63 8.34
C LEU A 34 8.01 5.83 7.77
N SER A 35 8.33 4.68 8.37
CA SER A 35 9.39 3.78 7.89
C SER A 35 9.13 3.35 6.45
N LYS A 36 7.88 2.99 6.12
CA LYS A 36 7.46 2.65 4.75
C LYS A 36 7.59 3.84 3.81
N MET A 37 7.22 5.04 4.23
CA MET A 37 7.38 6.26 3.43
C MET A 37 8.86 6.53 3.11
N TYR A 38 9.74 6.47 4.12
CA TYR A 38 11.18 6.62 3.93
C TYR A 38 11.77 5.53 3.04
N HIS A 39 11.36 4.28 3.24
CA HIS A 39 11.79 3.16 2.41
C HIS A 39 11.36 3.34 0.95
N ASN A 40 10.09 3.69 0.71
CA ASN A 40 9.53 3.92 -0.62
C ASN A 40 10.09 5.17 -1.32
N GLY A 41 10.70 6.08 -0.56
CA GLY A 41 11.40 7.25 -1.08
C GLY A 41 12.82 6.95 -1.58
N ARG A 42 13.41 5.81 -1.21
CA ARG A 42 14.73 5.39 -1.71
C ARG A 42 14.63 4.85 -3.13
N GLY A 43 15.62 5.17 -3.97
CA GLY A 43 15.72 4.61 -5.33
C GLY A 43 14.61 5.04 -6.27
N ILE A 44 14.38 6.36 -6.42
CA ILE A 44 13.45 6.88 -7.42
C ILE A 44 14.02 6.56 -8.80
N SER A 45 13.34 5.70 -9.56
CA SER A 45 13.70 5.45 -10.96
C SER A 45 13.55 6.71 -11.79
N GLU A 46 14.30 6.83 -12.88
CA GLU A 46 14.18 7.97 -13.80
C GLU A 46 12.76 8.15 -14.33
N SER A 47 12.06 7.04 -14.62
CA SER A 47 10.66 7.06 -15.07
C SER A 47 9.73 7.68 -14.01
N ARG A 48 9.94 7.32 -12.75
CA ARG A 48 9.15 7.86 -11.63
C ARG A 48 9.50 9.32 -11.38
N LEU A 49 10.78 9.70 -11.51
CA LEU A 49 11.20 11.10 -11.41
C LEU A 49 10.50 11.95 -12.47
N LYS A 50 10.52 11.52 -13.75
CA LYS A 50 9.82 12.21 -14.85
C LYS A 50 8.32 12.38 -14.56
N ALA A 51 7.65 11.32 -14.10
CA ALA A 51 6.23 11.39 -13.75
C ALA A 51 5.97 12.38 -12.59
N LEU A 52 6.78 12.36 -11.53
CA LEU A 52 6.66 13.29 -10.41
C LEU A 52 6.91 14.74 -10.84
N THR A 53 7.85 15.00 -11.75
CA THR A 53 8.08 16.32 -12.32
C THR A 53 6.86 16.83 -13.09
N VAL A 54 6.21 15.98 -13.90
CA VAL A 54 4.97 16.33 -14.60
C VAL A 54 3.86 16.65 -13.61
N ILE A 55 3.65 15.80 -12.60
CA ILE A 55 2.63 16.01 -11.57
C ILE A 55 2.87 17.32 -10.80
N HIS A 56 4.11 17.59 -10.43
CA HIS A 56 4.47 18.82 -9.74
C HIS A 56 4.16 20.06 -10.57
N ASN A 57 4.52 20.04 -11.86
CA ASN A 57 4.38 21.20 -12.74
C ASN A 57 2.94 21.47 -13.17
N TYR A 58 2.17 20.41 -13.47
CA TYR A 58 0.86 20.53 -14.12
C TYR A 58 -0.32 20.04 -13.26
N GLY A 59 -0.09 19.28 -12.19
CA GLY A 59 -1.15 18.71 -11.35
C GLY A 59 -1.33 19.40 -10.01
N LEU A 60 -0.23 19.80 -9.36
CA LEU A 60 -0.28 20.45 -8.04
C LEU A 60 -0.65 21.93 -8.15
N LYS A 61 -1.72 22.32 -7.46
CA LYS A 61 -2.20 23.70 -7.38
C LYS A 61 -1.83 24.32 -6.03
N ARG A 62 -1.49 25.61 -6.05
CA ARG A 62 -1.33 26.43 -4.84
C ARG A 62 -2.70 26.89 -4.32
N GLN A 63 -2.69 27.63 -3.20
CA GLN A 63 -3.89 28.22 -2.61
C GLN A 63 -4.62 29.19 -3.55
N ASP A 64 -3.89 29.81 -4.48
CA ASP A 64 -4.42 30.68 -5.54
C ASP A 64 -5.00 29.90 -6.73
N GLY A 65 -4.97 28.56 -6.68
CA GLY A 65 -5.46 27.68 -7.74
C GLY A 65 -4.51 27.49 -8.92
N THR A 66 -3.34 28.15 -8.96
CA THR A 66 -2.42 28.09 -10.10
C THR A 66 -1.40 26.95 -9.96
N THR A 67 -1.05 26.34 -11.08
CA THR A 67 0.02 25.33 -11.19
C THR A 67 1.39 25.99 -11.38
N ALA A 68 2.47 25.23 -11.15
CA ALA A 68 3.82 25.77 -11.36
C ALA A 68 4.10 26.09 -12.83
N ALA A 69 3.62 25.26 -13.76
CA ALA A 69 3.73 25.51 -15.19
C ALA A 69 3.01 26.78 -15.62
N GLN A 70 1.78 27.01 -15.13
CA GLN A 70 1.03 28.24 -15.45
C GLN A 70 1.80 29.51 -15.09
N ARG A 71 2.41 29.53 -13.90
CA ARG A 71 3.21 30.67 -13.45
C ARG A 71 4.52 30.83 -14.21
N PHE A 72 5.14 29.73 -14.62
CA PHE A 72 6.43 29.77 -15.32
C PHE A 72 6.29 30.17 -16.79
N PHE A 73 5.23 29.69 -17.45
CA PHE A 73 4.97 29.97 -18.88
C PHE A 73 3.97 31.09 -19.12
N GLU A 74 3.38 31.66 -18.06
CA GLU A 74 2.37 32.72 -18.14
C GLU A 74 1.18 32.36 -19.05
N GLN A 75 0.82 31.07 -19.10
CA GLN A 75 -0.28 30.56 -19.92
C GLN A 75 -1.05 29.46 -19.20
N ASP A 76 -2.29 29.23 -19.62
CA ASP A 76 -3.09 28.14 -19.12
C ASP A 76 -2.74 26.80 -19.78
N PHE A 77 -2.92 25.73 -19.00
CA PHE A 77 -2.73 24.36 -19.45
C PHE A 77 -3.99 23.55 -19.16
N PRO A 78 -4.27 22.51 -19.97
CA PRO A 78 -5.37 21.59 -19.66
C PRO A 78 -5.14 20.90 -18.32
N ASP A 79 -6.22 20.53 -17.66
CA ASP A 79 -6.16 19.71 -16.45
C ASP A 79 -5.40 18.41 -16.73
N LEU A 80 -4.36 18.14 -15.92
CA LEU A 80 -3.44 17.03 -16.15
C LEU A 80 -4.15 15.67 -16.19
N PHE A 81 -5.10 15.43 -15.28
CA PHE A 81 -5.81 14.14 -15.23
C PHE A 81 -6.70 13.96 -16.45
N SER A 82 -7.45 15.01 -16.80
CA SER A 82 -8.33 15.01 -17.98
C SER A 82 -7.54 14.82 -19.28
N TRP A 83 -6.38 15.48 -19.39
CA TRP A 83 -5.48 15.31 -20.53
C TRP A 83 -4.93 13.88 -20.62
N ILE A 84 -4.44 13.32 -19.51
CA ILE A 84 -3.96 11.92 -19.47
C ILE A 84 -5.07 10.96 -19.89
N LEU A 85 -6.29 11.15 -19.37
CA LEU A 85 -7.43 10.29 -19.70
C LEU A 85 -7.72 10.31 -21.21
N GLY A 86 -7.61 11.47 -21.87
CA GLY A 86 -7.74 11.57 -23.32
C GLY A 86 -6.60 10.92 -24.11
N GLN A 87 -5.43 10.72 -23.49
CA GLN A 87 -4.31 9.99 -24.09
C GLN A 87 -4.36 8.48 -23.81
N MET A 88 -5.17 8.05 -22.84
CA MET A 88 -5.35 6.63 -22.56
C MET A 88 -6.15 5.99 -23.69
N GLY A 89 -5.60 4.93 -24.29
CA GLY A 89 -6.33 4.08 -25.21
C GLY A 89 -7.37 3.20 -24.51
N GLU A 90 -7.93 2.23 -25.24
CA GLU A 90 -8.83 1.25 -24.66
C GLU A 90 -8.16 0.49 -23.51
N LEU A 91 -8.85 0.41 -22.37
CA LEU A 91 -8.38 -0.36 -21.23
C LEU A 91 -8.38 -1.86 -21.57
N PRO A 92 -7.36 -2.62 -21.15
CA PRO A 92 -7.35 -4.06 -21.38
C PRO A 92 -8.55 -4.72 -20.68
N LEU A 93 -9.09 -5.76 -21.32
CA LEU A 93 -10.17 -6.56 -20.72
C LEU A 93 -9.72 -7.14 -19.36
N PRO A 94 -10.66 -7.29 -18.41
CA PRO A 94 -10.38 -7.94 -17.13
C PRO A 94 -9.71 -9.30 -17.33
N ARG A 95 -8.76 -9.62 -16.46
CA ARG A 95 -8.12 -10.95 -16.46
C ARG A 95 -9.20 -12.02 -16.40
N LYS A 96 -9.19 -12.96 -17.35
CA LYS A 96 -10.08 -14.12 -17.33
C LYS A 96 -9.87 -14.88 -16.02
N GLY A 97 -10.93 -15.01 -15.23
CA GLY A 97 -10.91 -15.76 -13.98
C GLY A 97 -10.50 -17.21 -14.23
N ARG A 98 -9.76 -17.80 -13.29
CA ARG A 98 -9.56 -19.25 -13.32
C ARG A 98 -10.93 -19.92 -13.08
N PRO A 99 -11.27 -21.00 -13.79
CA PRO A 99 -12.46 -21.75 -13.47
C PRO A 99 -12.38 -22.19 -12.00
N LYS A 100 -13.47 -21.98 -11.26
CA LYS A 100 -13.55 -22.44 -9.88
C LYS A 100 -13.47 -23.96 -9.90
N VAL A 101 -12.45 -24.54 -9.25
CA VAL A 101 -12.42 -25.98 -9.00
C VAL A 101 -13.58 -26.26 -8.06
N VAL A 102 -14.65 -26.87 -8.58
CA VAL A 102 -15.73 -27.40 -7.76
C VAL A 102 -15.20 -28.69 -7.15
N LEU A 103 -14.66 -28.59 -5.94
CA LEU A 103 -14.37 -29.78 -5.14
C LEU A 103 -15.72 -30.33 -4.68
N ASP A 104 -16.03 -31.55 -5.09
CA ASP A 104 -17.17 -32.29 -4.58
C ASP A 104 -16.85 -32.71 -3.12
N PRO A 105 -17.51 -32.14 -2.11
CA PRO A 105 -17.22 -32.43 -0.71
C PRO A 105 -17.58 -33.88 -0.33
N LEU A 106 -18.30 -34.61 -1.19
CA LEU A 106 -18.65 -36.02 -0.98
C LEU A 106 -17.59 -36.98 -1.54
N LYS A 107 -16.70 -36.51 -2.42
CA LYS A 107 -15.58 -37.32 -2.95
C LYS A 107 -14.33 -37.30 -2.08
N SER A 108 -14.31 -36.49 -1.01
CA SER A 108 -13.20 -36.47 -0.04
C SER A 108 -13.33 -37.49 1.09
N LEU A 109 -14.31 -38.40 1.04
CA LEU A 109 -14.46 -39.50 1.99
C LEU A 109 -13.49 -40.64 1.64
N GLY A 110 -12.21 -40.39 1.93
CA GLY A 110 -11.17 -41.40 2.05
C GLY A 110 -10.60 -41.39 3.47
N VAL A 111 -11.46 -41.52 4.48
CA VAL A 111 -11.02 -41.80 5.85
C VAL A 111 -11.48 -43.22 6.19
N PRO A 112 -10.58 -44.22 6.23
CA PRO A 112 -10.93 -45.56 6.69
C PRO A 112 -11.32 -45.51 8.17
N ALA A 113 -12.39 -46.25 8.50
CA ALA A 113 -12.90 -46.45 9.85
C ALA A 113 -11.91 -47.19 10.76
#